data_AF-A0A8I0HAK9-F1
#
_entry.id   AF-A0A8I0HAK9-F1
#
_cell.length_a   1.000
_cell.length_b   1.000
_cell.length_c   1.000
_cell.angle_alpha   90.00
_cell.angle_beta   90.00
_cell.angle_gamma   90.00
#
_symmetry.space_group_name_H-M   'P 1'
#
loop_
_entity.id
_entity.type
_entity.pdbx_description
1 polymer ?
#
loop_
_entity_poly.entity_id
_entity_poly.type
_entity_poly.pdbx_seq_one_letter_code
_entity_poly.pdbx_strand_id
1 'polypeptide(L)' 'SILLDTSYGFWGLIILMCWQQIGYMMIIYIAGLQSVPEELLEAARIDGANGRQSLFRITIPCVMPSITICTFLSLTNG' A
#
# COMPACT_ATOMS: atom_id res chain seq x y z
N SER A 1 -14.58 -9.57 34.04
CA SER A 1 -15.11 -8.30 33.51
C SER A 1 -14.07 -7.52 32.69
N ILE A 2 -13.17 -8.20 31.96
CA ILE A 2 -12.23 -7.53 31.03
C ILE A 2 -12.97 -6.86 29.86
N LEU A 3 -14.19 -7.34 29.54
CA LEU A 3 -15.12 -6.72 28.61
C LEU A 3 -15.85 -5.48 29.16
N LEU A 4 -15.76 -5.20 30.47
CA LEU A 4 -16.43 -4.05 31.12
C LEU A 4 -15.47 -2.87 31.35
N ASP A 5 -14.19 -3.04 31.05
CA ASP A 5 -13.23 -1.95 31.09
C ASP A 5 -13.24 -1.28 29.72
N THR A 6 -14.17 -0.33 29.56
CA THR A 6 -14.49 0.39 28.32
C THR A 6 -13.23 0.89 27.58
N SER A 7 -12.17 1.19 28.32
CA SER A 7 -10.90 1.66 27.78
C SER A 7 -10.20 0.60 26.91
N TYR A 8 -10.11 -0.65 27.37
CA TYR A 8 -9.47 -1.74 26.60
C TYR A 8 -10.33 -2.20 25.43
N GLY A 9 -11.66 -2.18 25.58
CA GLY A 9 -12.59 -2.47 24.48
C GLY A 9 -12.50 -1.44 23.34
N PHE A 10 -12.38 -0.16 23.70
CA PHE A 10 -12.22 0.93 22.75
C PHE A 10 -10.91 0.81 21.95
N TRP A 11 -9.78 0.64 22.64
CA TRP A 11 -8.49 0.46 21.98
C TRP A 11 -8.41 -0.83 21.14
N GLY A 12 -9.02 -1.93 21.62
CA GLY A 12 -9.10 -3.17 20.86
C GLY A 12 -9.88 -3.00 19.55
N LEU A 13 -10.99 -2.27 19.57
CA LEU A 13 -11.76 -1.95 18.36
C LEU A 13 -10.99 -1.04 17.40
N ILE A 14 -10.28 -0.03 17.90
CA ILE A 14 -9.43 0.84 17.06
C ILE A 14 -8.35 0.02 16.35
N ILE A 15 -7.63 -0.84 17.08
CA ILE A 15 -6.58 -1.67 16.50
C ILE A 15 -7.15 -2.61 15.43
N LEU A 16 -8.32 -3.21 15.69
CA LEU A 16 -8.97 -4.11 14.75
C LEU A 16 -9.44 -3.40 13.48
N MET A 17 -10.00 -2.18 13.61
CA MET A 17 -10.37 -1.32 12.49
C MET A 17 -9.15 -0.89 11.67
N CYS A 18 -8.07 -0.44 12.33
CA CYS A 18 -6.83 -0.09 11.65
C CYS A 18 -6.22 -1.29 10.92
N TRP A 19 -6.21 -2.48 11.54
CA TRP A 19 -5.70 -3.69 10.93
C TRP A 19 -6.48 -4.07 9.67
N GLN A 20 -7.82 -3.98 9.71
CA GLN A 20 -8.67 -4.25 8.55
C GLN A 20 -8.39 -3.28 7.39
N GLN A 21 -8.29 -1.99 7.68
CA GLN A 21 -7.93 -0.95 6.69
C GLN A 21 -6.54 -1.19 6.08
N ILE A 22 -5.54 -1.52 6.91
CA ILE A 22 -4.19 -1.83 6.45
C ILE A 22 -4.19 -3.07 5.55
N GLY A 23 -4.95 -4.11 5.90
CA GLY A 23 -5.08 -5.32 5.08
C GLY A 23 -5.60 -5.02 3.67
N TYR A 24 -6.60 -4.14 3.57
CA TYR A 24 -7.16 -3.72 2.27
C TYR A 24 -6.14 -2.94 1.44
N MET A 25 -5.47 -1.96 2.06
CA MET A 25 -4.43 -1.15 1.42
C MET A 25 -3.26 -2.01 0.92
N MET A 26 -2.86 -3.03 1.70
CA MET A 26 -1.75 -3.92 1.39
C MET A 26 -2.00 -4.74 0.12
N ILE A 27 -3.22 -5.25 -0.07
CA ILE A 27 -3.60 -5.98 -1.29
C ILE A 27 -3.46 -5.06 -2.51
N ILE A 28 -3.92 -3.81 -2.42
CA ILE A 28 -3.83 -2.85 -3.51
C ILE A 28 -2.38 -2.49 -3.83
N TYR A 29 -1.53 -2.34 -2.81
CA TYR A 29 -0.10 -2.12 -3.01
C TYR A 29 0.60 -3.31 -3.65
N ILE A 30 0.28 -4.54 -3.23
CA ILE A 30 0.84 -5.76 -3.84
C ILE A 30 0.39 -5.86 -5.31
N ALA A 31 -0.88 -5.61 -5.61
CA ALA A 31 -1.37 -5.60 -6.99
C ALA A 31 -0.70 -4.51 -7.84
N GLY A 32 -0.50 -3.33 -7.26
CA GLY A 32 0.26 -2.25 -7.92
C GLY A 32 1.72 -2.62 -8.19
N LEU A 33 2.39 -3.28 -7.24
CA LEU A 33 3.75 -3.78 -7.43
C LEU A 33 3.83 -4.92 -8.45
N GLN A 34 2.84 -5.81 -8.49
CA GLN A 34 2.73 -6.86 -9.51
C GLN A 34 2.45 -6.29 -10.90
N SER A 35 1.87 -5.11 -11.00
CA SER A 35 1.66 -4.43 -12.29
C SER A 35 2.93 -3.83 -12.89
N VAL A 36 4.04 -3.79 -12.14
CA VAL A 36 5.33 -3.34 -12.66
C VAL A 36 5.85 -4.37 -13.67
N PRO A 37 6.02 -4.02 -14.96
CA PRO A 37 6.47 -4.98 -15.96
C PRO A 37 7.92 -5.38 -15.71
N GLU A 38 8.19 -6.69 -15.62
CA GLU A 38 9.55 -7.23 -15.46
C GLU A 38 10.47 -6.80 -16.61
N GLU A 39 9.94 -6.69 -17.83
CA GLU A 39 10.68 -6.23 -19.01
C GLU A 39 11.27 -4.82 -18.83
N LEU A 40 10.56 -3.93 -18.11
CA LEU A 40 11.02 -2.57 -17.80
C LEU A 40 12.13 -2.57 -16.75
N LEU A 41 12.09 -3.51 -15.80
CA LEU A 41 13.14 -3.73 -14.82
C LEU A 41 14.40 -4.34 -15.47
N GLU A 42 14.24 -5.27 -16.39
CA GLU A 42 15.35 -5.86 -17.16
C GLU A 42 15.99 -4.84 -18.09
N ALA A 43 15.20 -4.05 -18.82
CA ALA A 43 15.69 -2.95 -19.65
C ALA A 43 16.46 -1.91 -18.82
N ALA A 44 15.94 -1.54 -17.64
CA ALA A 44 16.64 -0.65 -16.72
C ALA A 44 17.96 -1.24 -16.20
N ARG A 45 18.04 -2.56 -16.04
CA ARG A 45 19.27 -3.26 -15.64
C ARG A 45 20.30 -3.28 -16.76
N ILE A 46 19.85 -3.47 -18.01
CA ILE A 46 20.70 -3.41 -19.21
C ILE A 46 21.22 -1.98 -19.43
N ASP A 47 20.37 -0.97 -19.23
CA ASP A 47 20.74 0.45 -19.32
C ASP A 47 21.58 0.96 -18.12
N GLY A 48 21.90 0.10 -17.15
CA GLY A 48 22.72 0.45 -15.99
C GLY A 48 22.06 1.42 -15.00
N ALA A 49 20.73 1.49 -14.98
CA ALA A 49 19.98 2.34 -14.07
C ALA A 49 20.18 1.92 -12.61
N ASN A 50 20.47 2.88 -11.74
CA ASN A 50 20.62 2.62 -10.31
C ASN A 50 19.27 2.26 -9.66
N GLY A 51 19.26 1.47 -8.58
CA GLY A 51 18.03 1.04 -7.90
C GLY A 51 17.11 2.18 -7.45
N ARG A 52 17.68 3.35 -7.08
CA ARG A 52 16.91 4.57 -6.83
C ARG A 52 16.23 5.14 -8.08
N GLN A 53 16.90 5.11 -9.23
CA GLN A 53 16.31 5.55 -10.50
C GLN A 53 15.17 4.63 -10.91
N SER A 54 15.34 3.32 -10.76
CA SER A 54 14.27 2.34 -11.01
C SER A 54 13.07 2.57 -10.10
N LEU A 55 13.29 2.80 -8.80
CA LEU A 55 12.22 3.07 -7.84
C LEU A 55 11.40 4.31 -8.21
N PHE A 56 12.04 5.45 -8.49
CA PHE A 56 11.34 6.71 -8.74
C PHE A 56 10.83 6.87 -10.18
N ARG A 57 11.49 6.25 -11.17
CA ARG A 57 11.10 6.41 -12.60
C ARG A 57 10.26 5.26 -13.14
N ILE A 58 10.25 4.09 -12.48
CA ILE A 58 9.54 2.90 -12.95
C ILE A 58 8.51 2.48 -11.90
N THR A 59 8.96 2.10 -10.70
CA THR A 59 8.09 1.53 -9.67
C THR A 59 7.02 2.53 -9.20
N ILE A 60 7.40 3.73 -8.77
CA ILE A 60 6.46 4.75 -8.28
C ILE A 60 5.41 5.14 -9.33
N PRO A 61 5.76 5.50 -10.58
CA PRO A 61 4.76 5.83 -11.59
C PRO A 61 3.88 4.64 -12.00
N CYS A 62 4.38 3.40 -11.98
CA CYS A 62 3.54 2.21 -12.20
C CYS A 62 2.56 1.95 -11.05
N VAL A 63 2.95 2.24 -9.80
CA VAL A 63 2.10 2.03 -8.61
C VAL A 63 1.22 3.25 -8.29
N MET A 64 1.44 4.41 -8.93
CA MET A 64 0.62 5.62 -8.75
C MET A 64 -0.89 5.39 -8.88
N PRO A 65 -1.42 4.64 -9.86
CA PRO A 65 -2.84 4.36 -9.96
C PRO A 65 -3.40 3.66 -8.71
N SER A 66 -2.65 2.71 -8.15
CA SER A 66 -2.99 2.02 -6.90
C SER A 66 -2.96 2.96 -5.70
N ILE A 67 -1.99 3.89 -5.64
CA ILE A 67 -1.94 4.93 -4.60
C ILE A 67 -3.17 5.82 -4.70
N THR A 68 -3.49 6.34 -5.89
CA THR A 68 -4.63 7.25 -6.08
C THR A 68 -5.95 6.61 -5.66
N ILE A 69 -6.17 5.34 -6.01
CA ILE A 69 -7.36 4.58 -5.57
C ILE A 69 -7.38 4.46 -4.05
N CYS A 70 -6.26 4.07 -3.43
CA CYS A 70 -6.13 3.99 -1.99
C CYS A 70 -6.46 5.32 -1.30
N THR A 71 -5.85 6.43 -1.73
CA THR A 71 -6.09 7.75 -1.14
C THR A 71 -7.54 8.19 -1.31
N PHE A 72 -8.14 7.91 -2.47
CA PHE A 72 -9.54 8.25 -2.74
C PHE A 72 -10.50 7.42 -1.87
N LEU A 73 -10.23 6.13 -1.69
CA LEU A 73 -11.02 5.24 -0.86
C LEU A 73 -10.94 5.63 0.62
N SER A 74 -9.75 5.99 1.10
CA SER A 74 -9.54 6.50 2.47
C SER A 74 -10.20 7.86 2.69
N LEU A 75 -10.21 8.76 1.70
CA LEU A 75 -10.91 10.05 1.78
C LEU A 75 -12.43 9.90 1.72
N THR A 76 -12.94 8.93 0.97
CA THR A 76 -14.39 8.69 0.82
C THR A 76 -14.98 7.90 1.99
N ASN A 77 -14.18 7.05 2.64
CA ASN A 77 -14.58 6.32 3.86
C ASN A 77 -14.20 7.05 5.16
N GLY A 78 -13.65 8.26 5.07
CA GLY A 78 -13.30 9.13 6.20
C GLY A 78 -14.46 10.02 6.64
#